data_AF-A0A642C6J1-F1
#
_entry.id   AF-A0A642C6J1-F1
#
_cell.length_a   1.000
_cell.length_b   1.000
_cell.length_c   1.000
_cell.angle_alpha   90.00
_cell.angle_beta   90.00
_cell.angle_gamma   90.00
#
_symmetry.space_group_name_H-M   'P 1'
#
loop_
_entity.id
_entity.type
_entity.pdbx_description
1 polymer ?
#
loop_
_entity_poly.entity_id
_entity_poly.type
_entity_poly.pdbx_seq_one_letter_code
_entity_poly.pdbx_strand_id
1 'polypeptide(L)'
;LWTAVNGEQAELPTEPVAVYIRLKANITSSGKGVCFSNVIELPNVLISKSTSSLTPPKTMFIVGSMLDTDWKVWKPMAGVYGMDGQFYSMIYFDANSEFKFGTKENEYIGINDNRVTVTDKAGAGVSGSDNFVVENAGWYLFYVKAAVKGDDYQFTITFYPAEVYLFGNTTGGSWAFNDEWKFTVPATKDGNFVSPAMTASGEVRMCFKTDLDWWRTEFTLHDGEIFYRDFNLIDSWTEKGDGYSVQGSAGNVIHLNFTAGTGEKK
;
A
#
# COMPACT_ATOMS: atom_id res chain seq x y z
N LEU A 1 7.88 4.00 -30.72
CA LEU A 1 7.94 4.14 -32.19
C LEU A 1 7.35 2.92 -32.90
N TRP A 2 7.87 1.70 -32.72
CA TRP A 2 7.30 0.47 -33.32
C TRP A 2 5.80 0.31 -33.02
N THR A 3 5.43 0.39 -31.74
CA THR A 3 4.05 0.28 -31.26
C THR A 3 3.12 1.35 -31.84
N ALA A 4 3.62 2.56 -32.08
CA ALA A 4 2.83 3.66 -32.63
C ALA A 4 2.52 3.47 -34.12
N VAL A 5 3.37 2.73 -34.84
CA VAL A 5 3.19 2.45 -36.28
C VAL A 5 2.42 1.15 -36.50
N ASN A 6 2.68 0.13 -35.67
CA ASN A 6 2.17 -1.23 -35.89
C ASN A 6 1.05 -1.65 -34.93
N GLY A 7 0.74 -0.83 -33.91
CA GLY A 7 -0.24 -1.13 -32.88
C GLY A 7 0.35 -1.86 -31.66
N GLU A 8 -0.38 -1.83 -30.54
CA GLU A 8 0.06 -2.40 -29.26
C GLU A 8 0.22 -3.92 -29.26
N GLN A 9 -0.47 -4.61 -30.16
CA GLN A 9 -0.45 -6.08 -30.28
C GLN A 9 0.53 -6.59 -31.34
N ALA A 10 1.21 -5.73 -32.09
CA ALA A 10 2.15 -6.17 -33.12
C ALA A 10 3.39 -6.81 -32.49
N GLU A 11 3.72 -8.02 -32.96
CA GLU A 11 4.97 -8.69 -32.59
C GLU A 11 6.18 -7.86 -33.00
N LEU A 12 7.26 -7.95 -32.21
CA LEU A 12 8.53 -7.32 -32.56
C LEU A 12 9.22 -8.13 -33.65
N PRO A 13 9.94 -7.48 -34.58
CA PRO A 13 10.64 -8.18 -35.64
C PRO A 13 11.76 -9.05 -35.04
N THR A 14 11.84 -10.30 -35.48
CA THR A 14 12.86 -11.26 -35.05
C THR A 14 14.19 -11.08 -35.79
N GLU A 15 14.17 -10.39 -36.93
CA GLU A 15 15.33 -10.01 -37.73
C GLU A 15 15.57 -8.50 -37.63
N PRO A 16 16.83 -8.01 -37.79
CA PRO A 16 17.11 -6.58 -37.82
C PRO A 16 16.31 -5.85 -38.89
N VAL A 17 15.82 -4.67 -38.55
CA VAL A 17 15.08 -3.78 -39.47
C VAL A 17 15.83 -2.47 -39.68
N ALA A 18 15.56 -1.82 -40.82
CA ALA A 18 16.07 -0.47 -41.07
C ALA A 18 15.24 0.57 -40.29
N VAL A 19 15.93 1.45 -39.57
CA VAL A 19 15.33 2.59 -38.86
C VAL A 19 15.82 3.90 -39.47
N TYR A 20 14.90 4.78 -39.81
CA TYR A 20 15.20 6.08 -40.41
C TYR A 20 15.01 7.20 -39.39
N ILE A 21 16.07 7.97 -39.16
CA ILE A 21 16.08 9.08 -38.22
C ILE A 21 16.19 10.38 -39.00
N ARG A 22 15.38 11.38 -38.64
CA ARG A 22 15.48 12.75 -39.15
C ARG A 22 15.35 13.73 -38.01
N LEU A 23 16.34 14.60 -37.86
CA LEU A 23 16.34 15.64 -36.85
C LEU A 23 15.60 16.86 -37.38
N LYS A 24 14.75 17.46 -36.54
CA LYS A 24 14.08 18.73 -36.79
C LYS A 24 14.61 19.74 -35.79
N ALA A 25 15.18 20.84 -36.27
CA ALA A 25 15.58 21.97 -35.45
C ALA A 25 14.69 23.18 -35.77
N ASN A 26 14.29 23.89 -34.72
CA ASN A 26 13.50 25.11 -34.80
C ASN A 26 14.04 26.10 -33.78
N ILE A 27 14.47 27.28 -34.23
CA ILE A 27 14.88 28.35 -33.33
C ILE A 27 13.68 29.27 -33.11
N THR A 28 12.97 29.05 -32.01
CA THR A 28 11.78 29.82 -31.63
C THR A 28 12.08 31.32 -31.54
N SER A 29 11.11 32.14 -31.95
CA SER A 29 11.17 33.61 -31.90
C SER A 29 12.26 34.28 -32.75
N SER A 30 12.95 33.52 -33.61
CA SER A 30 13.99 34.07 -34.49
C SER A 30 13.52 34.40 -35.91
N GLY A 31 12.32 33.97 -36.29
CA GLY A 31 11.81 34.06 -37.67
C GLY A 31 12.61 33.22 -38.69
N LYS A 32 13.64 32.47 -38.27
CA LYS A 32 14.54 31.71 -39.16
C LYS A 32 13.99 30.35 -39.62
N GLY A 33 12.73 30.05 -39.31
CA GLY A 33 12.03 28.86 -39.78
C GLY A 33 12.51 27.54 -39.15
N VAL A 34 11.99 26.45 -39.71
CA VAL A 34 12.31 25.07 -39.32
C VAL A 34 13.34 24.51 -40.29
N CYS A 35 14.41 23.91 -39.79
CA CYS A 35 15.34 23.14 -40.60
C CYS A 35 15.28 21.65 -40.24
N PHE A 36 15.50 20.80 -41.24
CA PHE A 36 15.57 19.36 -41.06
C PHE A 36 16.95 18.86 -41.48
N SER A 37 17.48 17.87 -40.79
CA SER A 37 18.66 17.14 -41.25
C SER A 37 18.34 16.30 -42.50
N ASN A 38 19.39 15.74 -43.09
CA ASN A 38 19.27 14.55 -43.93
C ASN A 38 18.63 13.39 -43.14
N VAL A 39 18.08 12.43 -43.87
CA VAL A 39 17.64 11.16 -43.29
C VAL A 39 18.89 10.31 -43.03
N ILE A 40 19.02 9.79 -41.82
CA ILE A 40 20.04 8.82 -41.43
C ILE A 40 19.37 7.47 -41.38
N GLU A 41 19.90 6.50 -42.14
CA GLU A 41 19.47 5.11 -42.07
C GLU A 41 20.37 4.33 -41.11
N LEU A 42 19.74 3.63 -40.17
CA LEU A 42 20.36 2.59 -39.37
C LEU A 42 19.89 1.24 -39.94
N PRO A 43 20.66 0.59 -40.82
CA PRO A 43 20.16 -0.53 -41.64
C PRO A 43 19.96 -1.83 -40.86
N ASN A 44 20.58 -1.96 -39.69
CA ASN A 44 20.58 -3.19 -38.89
C ASN A 44 20.23 -2.87 -37.43
N VAL A 45 18.95 -2.63 -37.15
CA VAL A 45 18.46 -2.42 -35.78
C VAL A 45 17.58 -3.58 -35.36
N LEU A 46 18.03 -4.35 -34.39
CA LEU A 46 17.18 -5.33 -33.73
C LEU A 46 16.36 -4.62 -32.64
N ILE A 47 15.04 -4.68 -32.76
CA ILE A 47 14.13 -4.07 -31.80
C ILE A 47 13.80 -5.12 -30.75
N SER A 48 14.33 -4.95 -29.54
CA SER A 48 13.94 -5.78 -28.39
C SER A 48 12.88 -5.08 -27.54
N LYS A 49 12.08 -5.88 -26.83
CA LYS A 49 11.21 -5.37 -25.77
C LYS A 49 12.13 -4.92 -24.64
N SER A 50 11.90 -3.74 -24.08
CA SER A 50 12.53 -3.38 -22.80
C SER A 50 12.06 -4.40 -21.76
N THR A 51 12.89 -5.38 -21.43
CA THR A 51 12.65 -6.29 -20.32
C THR A 51 13.07 -5.53 -19.07
N SER A 52 12.14 -4.75 -18.52
CA SER A 52 12.33 -4.17 -17.20
C SER A 52 12.65 -5.29 -16.20
N SER A 53 13.79 -5.21 -15.53
CA SER A 53 14.13 -6.04 -14.39
C SER A 53 13.49 -5.53 -13.10
N LEU A 54 12.67 -4.48 -13.18
CA LEU A 54 11.98 -3.90 -12.04
C LEU A 54 11.00 -4.93 -11.47
N THR A 55 11.13 -5.17 -10.17
CA THR A 55 10.20 -5.98 -9.39
C THR A 55 9.40 -5.06 -8.47
N PRO A 56 8.20 -5.47 -8.02
CA PRO A 56 7.45 -4.68 -7.05
C PRO A 56 8.31 -4.38 -5.80
N PRO A 57 8.17 -3.17 -5.22
CA PRO A 57 8.99 -2.77 -4.09
C PRO A 57 8.75 -3.70 -2.89
N LYS A 58 9.76 -3.87 -2.05
CA LYS A 58 9.71 -4.72 -0.85
C LYS A 58 9.40 -3.93 0.43
N THR A 59 9.50 -2.61 0.37
CA THR A 59 9.23 -1.69 1.47
C THR A 59 8.34 -0.54 0.99
N MET A 60 7.61 0.04 1.93
CA MET A 60 6.79 1.22 1.72
C MET A 60 6.72 2.01 3.02
N PHE A 61 6.75 3.33 2.89
CA PHE A 61 6.73 4.25 4.01
C PHE A 61 5.75 5.38 3.74
N ILE A 62 5.17 5.91 4.82
CA ILE A 62 4.37 7.12 4.82
C ILE A 62 5.01 8.15 5.76
N VAL A 63 5.00 9.41 5.34
CA VAL A 63 5.53 10.55 6.10
C VAL A 63 4.55 11.72 5.99
N GLY A 64 4.30 12.43 7.08
CA GLY A 64 3.36 13.53 7.06
C GLY A 64 3.09 14.13 8.43
N SER A 65 2.31 15.21 8.44
CA SER A 65 1.99 15.99 9.63
C SER A 65 1.28 15.19 10.71
N MET A 66 0.49 14.18 10.32
CA MET A 66 -0.21 13.29 11.25
C MET A 66 0.72 12.37 12.04
N LEU A 67 1.97 12.18 11.59
CA LEU A 67 2.99 11.44 12.33
C LEU A 67 3.87 12.40 13.13
N ASP A 68 4.34 13.44 12.46
CA ASP A 68 5.27 14.44 12.98
C ASP A 68 5.14 15.74 12.18
N THR A 69 4.99 16.88 12.86
CA THR A 69 4.79 18.18 12.21
C THR A 69 5.99 18.63 11.38
N ASP A 70 7.18 18.12 11.68
CA ASP A 70 8.43 18.42 10.97
C ASP A 70 8.79 17.40 9.89
N TRP A 71 7.89 16.44 9.61
CA TRP A 71 8.01 15.41 8.57
C TRP A 71 9.30 14.56 8.72
N LYS A 72 9.72 14.30 9.96
CA LYS A 72 10.91 13.50 10.26
C LYS A 72 10.60 12.03 10.49
N VAL A 73 9.36 11.71 10.86
CA VAL A 73 8.95 10.33 11.13
C VAL A 73 8.46 9.67 9.84
N TRP A 74 9.22 8.68 9.39
CA TRP A 74 8.84 7.77 8.31
C TRP A 74 8.27 6.50 8.91
N LYS A 75 6.95 6.30 8.82
CA LYS A 75 6.32 5.09 9.34
C LYS A 75 6.43 3.97 8.30
N PRO A 76 7.12 2.85 8.61
CA PRO A 76 7.11 1.69 7.73
C PRO A 76 5.70 1.08 7.68
N MET A 77 5.29 0.64 6.51
CA MET A 77 4.03 -0.06 6.29
C MET A 77 4.24 -1.58 6.32
N ALA A 78 3.26 -2.31 6.86
CA ALA A 78 3.27 -3.76 6.85
C ALA A 78 3.00 -4.29 5.43
N GLY A 79 3.69 -5.35 5.02
CA GLY A 79 3.44 -6.02 3.74
C GLY A 79 2.19 -6.88 3.79
N VAL A 80 1.38 -6.84 2.73
CA VAL A 80 0.22 -7.74 2.58
C VAL A 80 0.74 -9.15 2.30
N TYR A 81 0.35 -10.12 3.13
CA TYR A 81 0.92 -11.45 3.06
C TYR A 81 0.61 -12.13 1.71
N GLY A 82 1.67 -12.60 1.04
CA GLY A 82 1.60 -13.26 -0.27
C GLY A 82 1.29 -12.33 -1.45
N MET A 83 1.31 -11.01 -1.26
CA MET A 83 0.97 -10.02 -2.30
C MET A 83 2.11 -9.01 -2.49
N ASP A 84 3.05 -9.32 -3.38
CA ASP A 84 4.19 -8.47 -3.69
C ASP A 84 3.78 -7.03 -4.06
N GLY A 85 4.49 -6.04 -3.51
CA GLY A 85 4.25 -4.62 -3.75
C GLY A 85 3.00 -4.04 -3.10
N GLN A 86 2.35 -4.77 -2.18
CA GLN A 86 1.16 -4.29 -1.48
C GLN A 86 1.41 -4.12 0.02
N PHE A 87 0.96 -3.01 0.57
CA PHE A 87 1.27 -2.58 1.92
C PHE A 87 0.07 -1.96 2.61
N TYR A 88 0.02 -2.04 3.94
CA TYR A 88 -1.05 -1.46 4.75
C TYR A 88 -0.54 -0.89 6.08
N SER A 89 -1.26 0.09 6.62
CA SER A 89 -1.01 0.66 7.94
C SER A 89 -2.27 1.30 8.50
N MET A 90 -2.60 1.03 9.77
CA MET A 90 -3.69 1.69 10.49
C MET A 90 -3.16 3.01 11.07
N ILE A 91 -3.73 4.15 10.66
CA ILE A 91 -3.21 5.48 10.99
C ILE A 91 -4.36 6.42 11.32
N TYR A 92 -4.17 7.22 12.36
CA TYR A 92 -5.03 8.36 12.63
C TYR A 92 -4.55 9.57 11.84
N PHE A 93 -5.47 10.20 11.11
CA PHE A 93 -5.23 11.46 10.41
C PHE A 93 -6.02 12.57 11.12
N ASP A 94 -5.35 13.64 11.50
CA ASP A 94 -6.01 14.90 11.88
C ASP A 94 -6.69 15.53 10.66
N ALA A 95 -7.68 16.38 10.88
CA ALA A 95 -8.31 17.13 9.79
C ALA A 95 -7.25 17.98 9.07
N ASN A 96 -7.30 17.96 7.74
CA ASN A 96 -6.34 18.60 6.85
C ASN A 96 -4.89 18.10 7.02
N SER A 97 -4.70 16.87 7.49
CA SER A 97 -3.37 16.24 7.52
C SER A 97 -2.76 16.22 6.13
N GLU A 98 -1.49 16.60 6.05
CA GLU A 98 -0.71 16.55 4.83
C GLU A 98 0.32 15.41 4.90
N PHE A 99 0.43 14.63 3.83
CA PHE A 99 1.39 13.53 3.79
C PHE A 99 1.90 13.25 2.36
N LYS A 100 2.99 12.47 2.29
CA LYS A 100 3.49 11.78 1.10
C LYS A 100 3.89 10.36 1.47
N PHE A 101 4.19 9.55 0.46
CA PHE A 101 4.66 8.17 0.65
C PHE A 101 5.89 7.89 -0.22
N GLY A 102 6.58 6.79 0.03
CA GLY A 102 7.76 6.39 -0.75
C GLY A 102 8.12 4.92 -0.54
N THR A 103 8.83 4.33 -1.50
CA THR A 103 9.31 2.94 -1.42
C THR A 103 10.50 2.78 -0.46
N LYS A 104 11.14 3.90 -0.10
CA LYS A 104 12.26 4.01 0.84
C LYS A 104 12.16 5.35 1.57
N GLU A 105 12.83 5.47 2.71
CA GLU A 105 12.93 6.76 3.40
C GLU A 105 13.55 7.84 2.49
N ASN A 106 13.11 9.08 2.71
CA ASN A 106 13.49 10.27 1.94
C ASN A 106 13.07 10.26 0.45
N GLU A 107 12.23 9.31 0.02
CA GLU A 107 11.55 9.34 -1.28
C GLU A 107 10.14 9.90 -1.11
N TYR A 108 9.82 10.97 -1.84
CA TYR A 108 8.55 11.69 -1.68
C TYR A 108 7.71 11.58 -2.95
N ILE A 109 6.66 10.77 -2.89
CA ILE A 109 5.66 10.62 -3.95
C ILE A 109 4.39 11.35 -3.51
N GLY A 110 4.01 12.36 -4.28
CA GLY A 110 2.85 13.22 -4.03
C GLY A 110 1.62 12.81 -4.83
N ILE A 111 0.49 13.48 -4.57
CA ILE A 111 -0.77 13.23 -5.27
C ILE A 111 -0.74 13.68 -6.74
N ASN A 112 0.17 14.59 -7.09
CA ASN A 112 0.39 15.11 -8.44
C ASN A 112 1.26 14.20 -9.32
N ASP A 113 1.82 13.11 -8.78
CA ASP A 113 2.60 12.16 -9.57
C ASP A 113 1.68 11.38 -10.51
N ASN A 114 1.97 11.41 -11.81
CA ASN A 114 1.16 10.75 -12.85
C ASN A 114 1.05 9.22 -12.69
N ARG A 115 1.87 8.61 -11.83
CA ARG A 115 1.83 7.19 -11.51
C ARG A 115 0.79 6.85 -10.43
N VAL A 116 0.25 7.85 -9.74
CA VAL A 116 -0.63 7.69 -8.59
C VAL A 116 -2.10 7.69 -9.00
N THR A 117 -2.87 6.79 -8.38
CA THR A 117 -4.33 6.80 -8.39
C THR A 117 -4.82 6.69 -6.95
N VAL A 118 -5.81 7.50 -6.58
CA VAL A 118 -6.43 7.49 -5.26
C VAL A 118 -7.81 6.85 -5.34
N THR A 119 -8.13 6.00 -4.36
CA THR A 119 -9.45 5.41 -4.16
C THR A 119 -9.88 5.64 -2.70
N ASP A 120 -10.93 6.40 -2.49
CA ASP A 120 -11.48 6.64 -1.16
C ASP A 120 -12.69 5.74 -0.92
N LYS A 121 -12.57 4.81 0.02
CA LYS A 121 -13.65 3.91 0.47
C LYS A 121 -14.12 4.22 1.88
N ALA A 122 -13.53 5.24 2.50
CA ALA A 122 -13.76 5.58 3.90
C ALA A 122 -14.46 6.93 4.09
N GLY A 123 -14.57 7.74 3.03
CA GLY A 123 -15.00 9.12 3.14
C GLY A 123 -13.95 9.97 3.87
N ALA A 124 -12.67 9.73 3.58
CA ALA A 124 -11.56 10.47 4.17
C ALA A 124 -11.41 11.89 3.59
N GLY A 125 -11.93 12.10 2.36
CA GLY A 125 -11.88 13.40 1.69
C GLY A 125 -10.47 13.72 1.20
N VAL A 126 -9.91 12.84 0.37
CA VAL A 126 -8.52 12.95 -0.11
C VAL A 126 -8.41 13.91 -1.29
N SER A 127 -7.55 14.91 -1.16
CA SER A 127 -7.29 15.94 -2.18
C SER A 127 -5.83 16.41 -2.16
N GLY A 128 -5.52 17.51 -2.86
CA GLY A 128 -4.20 18.17 -2.84
C GLY A 128 -3.67 18.51 -4.22
N SER A 129 -2.58 19.29 -4.25
CA SER A 129 -1.87 19.69 -5.49
C SER A 129 -0.41 19.24 -5.53
N ASP A 130 0.12 18.76 -4.40
CA ASP A 130 1.46 18.17 -4.28
C ASP A 130 1.49 17.15 -3.16
N ASN A 131 1.33 17.60 -1.91
CA ASN A 131 1.01 16.72 -0.80
C ASN A 131 -0.40 16.15 -0.96
N PHE A 132 -0.62 14.95 -0.44
CA PHE A 132 -1.97 14.48 -0.17
C PHE A 132 -2.51 15.25 1.03
N VAL A 133 -3.78 15.64 0.97
CA VAL A 133 -4.52 16.29 2.05
C VAL A 133 -5.70 15.40 2.42
N VAL A 134 -5.85 15.07 3.70
CA VAL A 134 -7.01 14.33 4.23
C VAL A 134 -7.94 15.31 4.91
N GLU A 135 -9.13 15.56 4.37
CA GLU A 135 -10.08 16.54 4.91
C GLU A 135 -10.66 16.11 6.25
N ASN A 136 -11.13 14.86 6.35
CA ASN A 136 -11.90 14.40 7.49
C ASN A 136 -11.02 13.68 8.51
N ALA A 137 -10.95 14.23 9.74
CA ALA A 137 -10.23 13.60 10.83
C ALA A 137 -10.78 12.19 11.13
N GLY A 138 -9.91 11.24 11.39
CA GLY A 138 -10.33 9.89 11.75
C GLY A 138 -9.24 8.84 11.61
N TRP A 139 -9.58 7.63 12.07
CA TRP A 139 -8.79 6.44 11.80
C TRP A 139 -9.11 5.89 10.41
N TYR A 140 -8.06 5.60 9.65
CA TYR A 140 -8.16 4.96 8.35
C TYR A 140 -7.13 3.84 8.23
N LEU A 141 -7.50 2.77 7.52
CA LEU A 141 -6.52 1.81 7.05
C LEU A 141 -5.97 2.32 5.71
N PHE A 142 -4.76 2.88 5.78
CA PHE A 142 -4.02 3.36 4.61
C PHE A 142 -3.39 2.18 3.89
N TYR A 143 -3.71 2.03 2.60
CA TYR A 143 -3.28 0.89 1.78
C TYR A 143 -2.60 1.38 0.50
N VAL A 144 -1.46 0.77 0.15
CA VAL A 144 -0.70 1.08 -1.07
C VAL A 144 -0.49 -0.19 -1.87
N LYS A 145 -0.81 -0.14 -3.16
CA LYS A 145 -0.41 -1.13 -4.15
C LYS A 145 0.53 -0.50 -5.17
N ALA A 146 1.74 -1.03 -5.27
CA ALA A 146 2.74 -0.67 -6.27
C ALA A 146 2.90 -1.82 -7.27
N ALA A 147 2.36 -1.65 -8.47
CA ALA A 147 2.52 -2.62 -9.57
C ALA A 147 3.59 -2.13 -10.55
N VAL A 148 4.32 -3.07 -11.16
CA VAL A 148 5.26 -2.73 -12.24
C VAL A 148 4.48 -2.58 -13.56
N LYS A 149 4.68 -1.46 -14.26
CA LYS A 149 4.07 -1.19 -15.57
C LYS A 149 5.13 -0.64 -16.52
N GLY A 150 5.65 -1.50 -17.40
CA GLY A 150 6.82 -1.16 -18.21
C GLY A 150 8.08 -1.17 -17.34
N ASP A 151 8.80 -0.06 -17.32
CA ASP A 151 10.03 0.18 -16.55
C ASP A 151 9.84 1.09 -15.33
N ASP A 152 8.59 1.37 -14.95
CA ASP A 152 8.22 2.20 -13.80
C ASP A 152 7.10 1.54 -12.96
N TYR A 153 6.76 2.16 -11.84
CA TYR A 153 5.66 1.77 -10.98
C TYR A 153 4.35 2.47 -11.34
N GLN A 154 3.25 1.79 -11.07
CA GLN A 154 1.92 2.37 -10.96
C GLN A 154 1.43 2.16 -9.52
N PHE A 155 1.05 3.25 -8.86
CA PHE A 155 0.61 3.25 -7.47
C PHE A 155 -0.91 3.42 -7.39
N THR A 156 -1.54 2.57 -6.58
CA THR A 156 -2.92 2.75 -6.15
C THR A 156 -2.94 2.94 -4.64
N ILE A 157 -3.39 4.10 -4.20
CA ILE A 157 -3.56 4.48 -2.80
C ILE A 157 -5.03 4.28 -2.46
N THR A 158 -5.33 3.51 -1.41
CA THR A 158 -6.69 3.28 -0.96
C THR A 158 -6.84 3.62 0.51
N PHE A 159 -7.85 4.42 0.83
CA PHE A 159 -8.30 4.64 2.20
C PHE A 159 -9.47 3.71 2.48
N TYR A 160 -9.24 2.69 3.33
CA TYR A 160 -10.32 1.85 3.84
C TYR A 160 -10.81 2.37 5.20
N PRO A 161 -12.10 2.13 5.54
CA PRO A 161 -12.60 2.37 6.88
C PRO A 161 -11.75 1.61 7.92
N ALA A 162 -11.60 2.18 9.12
CA ALA A 162 -10.83 1.56 10.20
C ALA A 162 -11.58 0.39 10.86
N GLU A 163 -11.76 -0.71 10.13
CA GLU A 163 -12.43 -1.90 10.63
C GLU A 163 -11.43 -2.99 11.02
N VAL A 164 -11.42 -3.32 12.31
CA VAL A 164 -10.62 -4.39 12.92
C VAL A 164 -11.58 -5.44 13.47
N TYR A 165 -11.27 -6.72 13.27
CA TYR A 165 -12.18 -7.81 13.67
C TYR A 165 -11.45 -8.91 14.46
N LEU A 166 -12.17 -9.53 15.39
CA LEU A 166 -11.84 -10.83 15.97
C LEU A 166 -12.33 -11.95 15.05
N PHE A 167 -11.49 -12.96 14.86
CA PHE A 167 -11.78 -14.17 14.09
C PHE A 167 -11.42 -15.41 14.90
N GLY A 168 -11.90 -16.57 14.46
CA GLY A 168 -11.46 -17.88 14.91
C GLY A 168 -12.12 -18.37 16.19
N ASN A 169 -11.47 -19.29 16.87
CA ASN A 169 -12.10 -20.09 17.94
C ASN A 169 -12.63 -19.26 19.10
N THR A 170 -11.96 -18.15 19.45
CA THR A 170 -12.38 -17.26 20.55
C THR A 170 -13.72 -16.57 20.32
N THR A 171 -14.18 -16.53 19.06
CA THR A 171 -15.48 -16.00 18.65
C THR A 171 -16.58 -17.08 18.58
N GLY A 172 -16.27 -18.32 18.96
CA GLY A 172 -17.11 -19.49 18.68
C GLY A 172 -16.97 -20.03 17.25
N GLY A 173 -15.92 -19.63 16.52
CA GLY A 173 -15.60 -20.15 15.19
C GLY A 173 -16.03 -19.26 14.02
N SER A 174 -16.15 -17.94 14.21
CA SER A 174 -16.38 -17.01 13.11
C SER A 174 -15.13 -16.84 12.24
N TRP A 175 -15.23 -17.21 10.97
CA TRP A 175 -14.17 -17.02 9.96
C TRP A 175 -14.62 -16.08 8.83
N ALA A 176 -15.54 -15.18 9.14
CA ALA A 176 -16.09 -14.19 8.22
C ALA A 176 -16.16 -12.82 8.90
N PHE A 177 -16.17 -11.76 8.10
CA PHE A 177 -16.39 -10.40 8.60
C PHE A 177 -17.83 -10.29 9.12
N ASN A 178 -17.98 -10.27 10.44
CA ASN A 178 -19.23 -10.09 11.15
C ASN A 178 -19.07 -8.91 12.11
N ASP A 179 -19.98 -7.94 12.04
CA ASP A 179 -19.95 -6.72 12.86
C ASP A 179 -20.08 -7.01 14.37
N GLU A 180 -20.62 -8.16 14.77
CA GLU A 180 -20.60 -8.62 16.17
C GLU A 180 -19.18 -8.78 16.73
N TRP A 181 -18.19 -8.98 15.85
CA TRP A 181 -16.78 -9.18 16.19
C TRP A 181 -15.89 -7.98 15.82
N LYS A 182 -16.50 -6.86 15.42
CA LYS A 182 -15.79 -5.63 15.08
C LYS A 182 -15.36 -4.90 16.34
N PHE A 183 -14.12 -4.43 16.36
CA PHE A 183 -13.59 -3.62 17.45
C PHE A 183 -14.24 -2.23 17.44
N THR A 184 -14.41 -1.64 18.63
CA THR A 184 -14.76 -0.23 18.74
C THR A 184 -13.57 0.63 18.30
N VAL A 185 -13.82 1.69 17.54
CA VAL A 185 -12.79 2.62 17.06
C VAL A 185 -12.62 3.76 18.08
N PRO A 186 -11.40 4.08 18.54
CA PRO A 186 -11.18 5.19 19.44
C PRO A 186 -11.34 6.54 18.72
N ALA A 187 -11.82 7.55 19.44
CA ALA A 187 -12.00 8.90 18.87
C ALA A 187 -10.69 9.69 18.71
N THR A 188 -9.61 9.27 19.37
CA THR A 188 -8.34 10.01 19.42
C THR A 188 -7.19 9.16 18.89
N LYS A 189 -6.10 9.84 18.49
CA LYS A 189 -4.86 9.25 17.99
C LYS A 189 -4.19 8.25 18.95
N ASP A 190 -4.30 8.50 20.26
CA ASP A 190 -3.65 7.67 21.29
C ASP A 190 -4.61 6.69 21.97
N GLY A 191 -5.87 6.62 21.52
CA GLY A 191 -6.86 5.71 22.07
C GLY A 191 -6.68 4.27 21.60
N ASN A 192 -7.35 3.35 22.29
CA ASN A 192 -7.32 1.93 21.96
C ASN A 192 -8.52 1.52 21.11
N PHE A 193 -8.27 0.72 20.09
CA PHE A 193 -9.30 -0.15 19.52
C PHE A 193 -9.56 -1.27 20.53
N VAL A 194 -10.83 -1.59 20.78
CA VAL A 194 -11.22 -2.55 21.81
C VAL A 194 -12.15 -3.60 21.21
N SER A 195 -11.79 -4.88 21.36
CA SER A 195 -12.61 -5.97 20.86
C SER A 195 -13.91 -6.14 21.67
N PRO A 196 -14.94 -6.77 21.09
CA PRO A 196 -15.97 -7.41 21.88
C PRO A 196 -15.37 -8.49 22.81
N ALA A 197 -16.09 -8.85 23.88
CA ALA A 197 -15.67 -9.93 24.75
C ALA A 197 -15.72 -11.28 24.01
N MET A 198 -14.65 -12.06 24.11
CA MET A 198 -14.58 -13.41 23.56
C MET A 198 -15.67 -14.30 24.17
N THR A 199 -16.19 -15.25 23.40
CA THR A 199 -17.26 -16.18 23.83
C THR A 199 -16.75 -17.59 24.08
N ALA A 200 -15.53 -17.90 23.64
CA ALA A 200 -14.92 -19.21 23.80
C ALA A 200 -13.41 -19.10 24.03
N SER A 201 -12.78 -20.21 24.41
CA SER A 201 -11.33 -20.31 24.56
C SER A 201 -10.67 -20.77 23.25
N GLY A 202 -9.44 -20.31 23.02
CA GLY A 202 -8.62 -20.70 21.88
C GLY A 202 -7.62 -19.62 21.47
N GLU A 203 -6.93 -19.84 20.36
CA GLU A 203 -6.06 -18.83 19.79
C GLU A 203 -6.86 -17.62 19.27
N VAL A 204 -6.40 -16.42 19.63
CA VAL A 204 -6.91 -15.14 19.14
C VAL A 204 -6.41 -14.90 17.72
N ARG A 205 -7.32 -14.54 16.80
CA ARG A 205 -7.00 -14.10 15.44
C ARG A 205 -7.59 -12.72 15.21
N MET A 206 -6.79 -11.81 14.67
CA MET A 206 -7.18 -10.43 14.43
C MET A 206 -6.78 -10.00 13.03
N CYS A 207 -7.63 -9.22 12.38
CA CYS A 207 -7.35 -8.74 11.04
C CYS A 207 -8.00 -7.40 10.75
N PHE A 208 -7.48 -6.74 9.71
CA PHE A 208 -8.16 -5.64 9.06
C PHE A 208 -9.02 -6.15 7.90
N LYS A 209 -10.09 -5.40 7.60
CA LYS A 209 -10.91 -5.65 6.41
C LYS A 209 -10.41 -4.84 5.22
N THR A 210 -10.26 -5.52 4.09
CA THR A 210 -9.93 -4.95 2.77
C THR A 210 -10.78 -5.67 1.71
N ASP A 211 -10.51 -5.45 0.41
CA ASP A 211 -11.14 -6.29 -0.64
C ASP A 211 -10.49 -7.68 -0.78
N LEU A 212 -9.43 -7.96 -0.04
CA LEU A 212 -8.71 -9.23 -0.10
C LEU A 212 -9.16 -10.18 1.03
N ASP A 213 -8.69 -11.43 0.95
CA ASP A 213 -8.90 -12.40 2.03
C ASP A 213 -8.36 -11.88 3.37
N TRP A 214 -9.14 -12.06 4.43
CA TRP A 214 -8.88 -11.50 5.77
C TRP A 214 -7.48 -11.82 6.32
N TRP A 215 -6.99 -13.03 6.07
CA TRP A 215 -5.71 -13.54 6.57
C TRP A 215 -4.50 -12.91 5.88
N ARG A 216 -4.69 -12.14 4.80
CA ARG A 216 -3.60 -11.40 4.15
C ARG A 216 -3.19 -10.15 4.90
N THR A 217 -4.09 -9.63 5.73
CA THR A 217 -3.91 -8.43 6.56
C THR A 217 -4.20 -8.74 8.03
N GLU A 218 -3.79 -9.93 8.48
CA GLU A 218 -3.91 -10.37 9.87
C GLU A 218 -2.65 -10.07 10.69
N PHE A 219 -2.84 -10.02 12.01
CA PHE A 219 -1.78 -9.75 12.98
C PHE A 219 -2.10 -10.41 14.33
N THR A 220 -1.08 -10.48 15.19
CA THR A 220 -1.16 -10.97 16.57
C THR A 220 -0.45 -9.99 17.52
N LEU A 221 -0.36 -10.34 18.80
CA LEU A 221 0.53 -9.69 19.74
C LEU A 221 1.75 -10.58 20.01
N HIS A 222 2.93 -9.97 20.07
CA HIS A 222 4.16 -10.61 20.49
C HIS A 222 4.86 -9.68 21.47
N ASP A 223 5.08 -10.13 22.72
CA ASP A 223 5.70 -9.33 23.78
C ASP A 223 5.08 -7.94 24.01
N GLY A 224 3.76 -7.83 23.80
CA GLY A 224 3.00 -6.59 23.96
C GLY A 224 3.02 -5.67 22.72
N GLU A 225 3.74 -6.06 21.67
CA GLU A 225 3.79 -5.35 20.38
C GLU A 225 2.85 -5.98 19.35
N ILE A 226 2.34 -5.17 18.44
CA ILE A 226 1.53 -5.63 17.31
C ILE A 226 2.44 -6.25 16.25
N PHE A 227 2.25 -7.54 15.97
CA PHE A 227 3.02 -8.27 14.97
C PHE A 227 2.16 -8.62 13.75
N TYR A 228 2.50 -8.07 12.59
CA TYR A 228 1.83 -8.35 11.32
C TYR A 228 2.33 -9.65 10.70
N ARG A 229 1.42 -10.49 10.18
CA ARG A 229 1.77 -11.77 9.57
C ARG A 229 2.74 -11.59 8.40
N ASP A 230 3.87 -12.30 8.47
CA ASP A 230 4.95 -12.27 7.47
C ASP A 230 5.30 -13.67 6.93
N PHE A 231 4.55 -14.71 7.30
CA PHE A 231 4.84 -16.10 6.97
C PHE A 231 3.58 -16.90 6.62
N ASN A 232 3.78 -18.11 6.08
CA ASN A 232 2.68 -19.01 5.72
C ASN A 232 2.08 -19.71 6.94
N LEU A 233 1.27 -18.97 7.71
CA LEU A 233 0.45 -19.51 8.78
C LEU A 233 -0.69 -20.35 8.19
N ILE A 234 -0.66 -21.66 8.47
CA ILE A 234 -1.67 -22.61 8.00
C ILE A 234 -2.78 -22.76 9.05
N ASP A 235 -2.40 -23.16 10.27
CA ASP A 235 -3.32 -23.49 11.35
C ASP A 235 -3.22 -22.48 12.51
N SER A 236 -2.00 -22.18 12.96
CA SER A 236 -1.78 -21.51 14.24
C SER A 236 -0.55 -20.59 14.25
N TRP A 237 -0.60 -19.51 15.03
CA TRP A 237 0.55 -18.64 15.25
C TRP A 237 1.72 -19.34 15.94
N THR A 238 1.51 -20.50 16.57
CA THR A 238 2.60 -21.36 17.07
C THR A 238 3.59 -21.77 15.98
N GLU A 239 3.20 -21.78 14.71
CA GLU A 239 4.10 -22.05 13.58
C GLU A 239 5.20 -20.98 13.42
N LYS A 240 4.98 -19.76 13.92
CA LYS A 240 6.00 -18.71 13.95
C LYS A 240 7.04 -18.95 15.05
N GLY A 241 6.60 -19.55 16.16
CA GLY A 241 7.39 -19.77 17.36
C GLY A 241 6.64 -19.37 18.64
N ASP A 242 7.32 -19.52 19.77
CA ASP A 242 6.77 -19.22 21.08
C ASP A 242 6.43 -17.72 21.23
N GLY A 243 5.36 -17.41 21.96
CA GLY A 243 4.96 -16.04 22.27
C GLY A 243 4.18 -15.31 21.17
N TYR A 244 3.89 -15.95 20.02
CA TYR A 244 3.04 -15.37 18.97
C TYR A 244 1.57 -15.82 19.07
N SER A 245 1.32 -17.01 19.62
CA SER A 245 -0.02 -17.54 19.82
C SER A 245 -0.63 -16.99 21.11
N VAL A 246 -1.47 -15.97 20.96
CA VAL A 246 -2.21 -15.37 22.09
C VAL A 246 -3.42 -16.25 22.41
N GLN A 247 -3.42 -16.84 23.61
CA GLN A 247 -4.55 -17.66 24.07
C GLN A 247 -5.60 -16.81 24.77
N GLY A 248 -6.82 -16.83 24.23
CA GLY A 248 -8.01 -16.17 24.76
C GLY A 248 -8.92 -17.13 25.52
N SER A 249 -9.80 -16.57 26.34
CA SER A 249 -10.88 -17.27 27.03
C SER A 249 -12.12 -16.39 27.10
N ALA A 250 -13.28 -17.00 27.35
CA ALA A 250 -14.53 -16.26 27.41
C ALA A 250 -14.45 -15.09 28.41
N GLY A 251 -14.90 -13.91 27.99
CA GLY A 251 -14.81 -12.66 28.75
C GLY A 251 -13.53 -11.84 28.49
N ASN A 252 -12.47 -12.42 27.91
CA ASN A 252 -11.29 -11.63 27.55
C ASN A 252 -11.59 -10.62 26.43
N VAL A 253 -10.84 -9.52 26.43
CA VAL A 253 -10.93 -8.43 25.46
C VAL A 253 -9.52 -8.05 25.00
N ILE A 254 -9.35 -7.68 23.73
CA ILE A 254 -8.09 -7.14 23.21
C ILE A 254 -8.16 -5.61 23.12
N HIS A 255 -7.10 -4.94 23.57
CA HIS A 255 -6.87 -3.51 23.42
C HIS A 255 -5.67 -3.31 22.47
N LEU A 256 -5.84 -2.46 21.45
CA LEU A 256 -4.80 -2.18 20.44
C LEU A 256 -4.58 -0.67 20.29
N ASN A 257 -3.34 -0.23 20.45
CA ASN A 257 -2.91 1.13 20.13
C ASN A 257 -2.02 1.11 18.88
N PHE A 258 -2.56 1.48 17.72
CA PHE A 258 -1.83 1.45 16.46
C PHE A 258 -0.83 2.61 16.28
N THR A 259 -0.98 3.69 17.05
CA THR A 259 0.00 4.78 17.09
C THR A 259 1.27 4.32 17.80
N ALA A 260 1.11 3.71 18.98
CA ALA A 260 2.21 3.13 19.75
C ALA A 260 2.73 1.81 19.17
N GLY A 261 1.91 1.09 18.38
CA GLY A 261 2.24 -0.23 17.87
C GLY A 261 2.16 -1.33 18.93
N THR A 262 1.35 -1.13 19.96
CA THR A 262 1.26 -2.03 21.13
C THR A 262 -0.15 -2.54 21.34
N GLY A 263 -0.28 -3.62 22.11
CA GLY A 263 -1.57 -4.14 22.51
C GLY A 263 -1.49 -5.08 23.70
N GLU A 264 -2.64 -5.33 24.31
CA GLU A 264 -2.75 -6.22 25.47
C GLU A 264 -4.10 -6.95 25.47
N LYS A 265 -4.09 -8.16 26.04
CA LYS A 265 -5.30 -8.92 26.35
C LYS A 265 -5.68 -8.69 27.81
N LYS A 266 -6.91 -8.25 28.06
CA LYS A 266 -7.50 -8.12 29.39
C LYS A 266 -8.53 -9.20 29.65
#